data_AF-A0A497LNS5-F1
#
_entry.id   AF-A0A497LNS5-F1
#
_cell.length_a   1.000
_cell.length_b   1.000
_cell.length_c   1.000
_cell.angle_alpha   90.00
_cell.angle_beta   90.00
_cell.angle_gamma   90.00
#
_symmetry.space_group_name_H-M   'P 1'
#
loop_
_entity.id
_entity.type
_entity.pdbx_description
1 polymer ?
#
loop_
_entity_poly.entity_id
_entity_poly.type
_entity_poly.pdbx_seq_one_letter_code
_entity_poly.pdbx_strand_id
1 'polypeptide(L)' 'YKGITINREIYDKLLSYYYEIRGWDENGIPRKDTLIKYGLENVALELEKCGIKLK' A
#
# COMPACT_ATOMS: atom_id res chain seq x y z
N TYR A 1 20.48 21.28 15.32
CA TYR A 1 19.42 21.13 14.30
C TYR A 1 18.28 20.34 14.92
N LYS A 2 17.17 20.98 15.30
CA LYS A 2 15.99 20.27 15.82
C LYS A 2 15.26 19.68 14.62
N GLY A 3 15.29 18.35 14.48
CA GLY A 3 14.56 17.65 13.44
C GLY A 3 13.08 18.00 13.52
N ILE A 4 12.46 18.18 12.35
CA ILE A 4 11.02 18.38 12.23
C ILE A 4 10.39 17.04 12.62
N THR A 5 9.87 16.93 13.85
CA THR A 5 9.10 15.76 14.29
C THR A 5 7.77 15.82 13.55
N ILE A 6 7.70 15.18 12.38
CA ILE A 6 6.43 15.01 11.68
C ILE A 6 5.49 14.32 12.66
N ASN A 7 4.38 14.97 12.96
CA ASN A 7 3.41 14.45 13.90
C ASN A 7 2.90 13.12 13.34
N ARG A 8 2.91 12.06 14.15
CA ARG A 8 2.67 10.69 13.69
C ARG A 8 1.31 10.55 12.99
N GLU A 9 0.34 11.33 13.44
CA GLU A 9 -1.01 11.42 12.86
C GLU A 9 -1.04 12.02 11.45
N ILE A 10 -0.18 13.02 11.18
CA ILE A 10 -0.10 13.64 9.86
C ILE A 10 0.59 12.68 8.89
N TYR A 11 1.63 11.98 9.36
CA TYR A 11 2.30 10.96 8.59
C TYR A 11 1.36 9.81 8.21
N ASP A 12 0.58 9.31 9.16
CA ASP A 12 -0.39 8.23 8.95
C ASP A 12 -1.46 8.63 7.93
N LYS A 13 -2.04 9.83 8.06
CA LYS A 13 -3.00 10.36 7.08
C LYS A 13 -2.42 10.52 5.68
N LEU A 14 -1.18 11.03 5.56
CA LEU A 14 -0.48 11.15 4.28
C LEU A 14 -0.23 9.78 3.64
N LEU A 15 0.11 8.79 4.47
CA LEU A 15 0.38 7.43 4.01
C LEU A 15 -0.91 6.77 3.49
N SER A 16 -2.01 6.91 4.21
CA SER A 16 -3.34 6.44 3.76
C SER A 16 -3.74 7.11 2.45
N TYR A 17 -3.58 8.43 2.34
CA TYR A 17 -3.87 9.17 1.11
C TYR A 17 -3.01 8.68 -0.07
N TYR A 18 -1.73 8.42 0.17
CA TYR A 18 -0.81 7.89 -0.83
C TYR A 18 -1.24 6.49 -1.32
N TYR A 19 -1.66 5.62 -0.41
CA TYR A 19 -2.17 4.30 -0.75
C TYR A 19 -3.49 4.38 -1.53
N GLU A 20 -4.44 5.23 -1.13
CA GLU A 20 -5.69 5.45 -1.86
C GLU A 20 -5.46 5.89 -3.30
N ILE A 21 -4.60 6.89 -3.53
CA ILE A 21 -4.30 7.42 -4.88
C ILE A 21 -3.66 6.34 -5.77
N ARG A 22 -2.82 5.49 -5.18
CA ARG A 22 -2.17 4.36 -5.88
C ARG A 22 -3.12 3.18 -6.13
N GLY A 23 -4.33 3.19 -5.57
CA GLY A 23 -5.22 2.03 -5.57
C GLY A 23 -4.66 0.87 -4.74
N TRP A 24 -3.95 1.20 -3.66
CA TRP A 24 -3.47 0.28 -2.65
C TRP A 24 -4.44 0.31 -1.47
N ASP A 25 -4.53 -0.82 -0.79
CA ASP A 25 -5.31 -0.99 0.42
C ASP A 25 -4.63 -0.26 1.60
N GLU A 26 -5.39 -0.01 2.67
CA GLU A 26 -4.96 0.71 3.87
C GLU A 26 -3.72 0.09 4.53
N ASN A 27 -3.54 -1.22 4.30
CA ASN A 27 -2.40 -2.01 4.73
C ASN A 27 -1.15 -1.84 3.84
N GLY A 28 -1.18 -0.94 2.85
CA GLY A 28 -0.12 -0.76 1.86
C GLY A 28 -0.07 -1.86 0.80
N ILE A 29 -1.16 -2.62 0.64
CA ILE A 29 -1.19 -3.79 -0.25
C ILE A 29 -1.83 -3.40 -1.58
N PRO A 30 -1.14 -3.55 -2.72
CA PRO A 30 -1.73 -3.25 -4.01
C PRO A 30 -2.92 -4.18 -4.31
N ARG A 31 -4.02 -3.64 -4.85
CA ARG A 31 -5.16 -4.47 -5.27
C ARG A 31 -4.79 -5.39 -6.42
N LYS A 32 -5.51 -6.52 -6.53
CA LYS A 32 -5.28 -7.52 -7.58
C LYS A 32 -5.41 -6.91 -8.98
N ASP A 33 -6.44 -6.07 -9.19
CA ASP A 33 -6.62 -5.29 -10.43
C ASP A 33 -5.41 -4.41 -10.77
N THR A 34 -4.86 -3.72 -9.77
CA THR A 34 -3.68 -2.85 -9.96
C THR A 34 -2.47 -3.69 -10.33
N LEU A 35 -2.24 -4.81 -9.63
CA LEU A 35 -1.12 -5.72 -9.91
C LEU A 35 -1.22 -6.32 -11.32
N ILE A 36 -2.40 -6.79 -11.73
CA ILE A 36 -2.64 -7.31 -13.09
C ILE A 36 -2.41 -6.21 -14.14
N LYS A 37 -2.93 -4.99 -13.90
CA LYS A 37 -2.77 -3.85 -14.81
C LYS A 37 -1.30 -3.47 -15.04
N TYR A 38 -0.45 -3.65 -14.02
CA TYR A 38 0.99 -3.39 -14.10
C TYR A 38 1.82 -4.64 -14.46
N GLY A 39 1.20 -5.80 -14.73
CA GLY A 39 1.91 -7.05 -15.06
C GLY A 39 2.63 -7.70 -13.86
N LEU A 40 2.23 -7.36 -12.65
CA LEU A 40 2.77 -7.83 -11.38
C LEU A 40 2.00 -9.03 -10.81
N GLU A 41 1.42 -9.87 -11.67
CA GLU A 41 0.67 -11.07 -11.25
C GLU A 41 1.49 -12.01 -10.35
N ASN A 42 2.81 -12.13 -10.60
CA ASN A 42 3.71 -12.91 -9.74
C ASN A 42 3.76 -12.37 -8.31
N VAL A 43 3.71 -11.04 -8.14
CA VAL A 43 3.69 -10.39 -6.83
C VAL A 43 2.34 -10.61 -6.16
N ALA A 44 1.24 -10.60 -6.91
CA ALA A 44 -0.09 -10.95 -6.37
C ALA A 44 -0.11 -12.37 -5.80
N LEU A 45 0.51 -13.31 -6.51
CA LEU A 45 0.62 -14.72 -6.11
C LEU A 45 1.46 -14.90 -4.83
N GLU A 46 2.58 -14.18 -4.73
CA GLU A 46 3.43 -14.20 -3.53
C GLU A 46 2.74 -13.50 -2.34
N LEU A 47 1.95 -12.44 -2.58
CA LEU A 47 1.13 -11.80 -1.55
C LEU A 47 0.04 -12.74 -1.03
N GLU A 48 -0.68 -13.45 -1.90
CA GLU A 48 -1.67 -14.47 -1.50
C GLU A 48 -1.00 -15.60 -0.70
N LYS A 49 0.18 -16.06 -1.12
CA LYS A 49 0.99 -17.05 -0.38
C LYS A 49 1.38 -16.58 1.02
N CYS A 50 1.67 -15.29 1.17
CA CYS A 50 2.01 -14.69 2.45
C CYS A 50 0.79 -14.55 3.40
N GLY A 51 -0.40 -15.02 2.97
CA GLY A 51 -1.63 -15.00 3.75
C GLY A 51 -2.43 -13.71 3.59
N ILE A 52 -2.05 -12.84 2.65
CA ILE A 52 -2.71 -11.58 2.40
C ILE A 52 -3.83 -11.83 1.38
N LYS A 53 -5.09 -11.78 1.83
CA LYS A 53 -6.24 -11.84 0.92
C LYS A 53 -6.35 -10.55 0.13
N LEU A 54 -5.86 -10.57 -1.10
CA LEU A 54 -6.13 -9.55 -2.09
C LEU A 54 -7.63 -9.58 -2.41
N LYS A 55 -8.35 -8.47 -2.17
CA LYS A 55 -9.72 -8.26 -2.63
C LYS A 55 -9.74 -7.60 -4.00
#